data_AF-A0A979GR09-F1
#
_entry.id   AF-A0A979GR09-F1
#
_cell.length_a   1.000
_cell.length_b   1.000
_cell.length_c   1.000
_cell.angle_alpha   90.00
_cell.angle_beta   90.00
_cell.angle_gamma   90.00
#
_symmetry.space_group_name_H-M   'P 1'
#
loop_
_entity.id
_entity.type
_entity.pdbx_description
1 polymer ?
#
loop_
_entity_poly.entity_id
_entity_poly.type
_entity_poly.pdbx_seq_one_letter_code
_entity_poly.pdbx_strand_id
1 'polypeptide(L)'
;MKRYLFILPLFICSIVLAQTPHGPVSTMKFNIIKRTVEFLSTDTVSFKGITVNTCDGCANYEALKKFAVKMTKVDSLIDKWVKIEVGPDKAEMIKFSETVLNNISTGNARRENRRKLPGFKEYQKAVADIIAGNVTTPPAPIPDTQEPVMTTTPPTARQSDARQVGAAPAAEAPAEESADDLTAISIRNETEKLPWVFIGGTILGILLALYFYAALLKEKKKKEDLKKLFEKQKDKATALEAEKNKLWEDVKALDNKLREAQDKFIKLEESQATERKQYQQKVREARDTPAETPPPAINVSKEFVPIVKYARYADKIDGFSAEELLDKDDNETIFEITITSPATGAFRVSNNRQAQRYALSNASFFFGKTCQYEAFPVADSVIVTDKPGELVLSGDKWMIRHPAKIRFN
;
A
#
# COMPACT_ATOMS: atom_id res chain seq x y z
N MET A 1 0.09 -71.11 34.18
CA MET A 1 0.29 -70.91 32.72
C MET A 1 -0.12 -69.49 32.38
N LYS A 2 0.85 -68.58 32.21
CA LYS A 2 0.64 -67.16 31.90
C LYS A 2 0.56 -66.98 30.38
N ARG A 3 -0.54 -66.46 29.87
CA ARG A 3 -0.68 -66.01 28.47
C ARG A 3 -0.44 -64.50 28.45
N TYR A 4 0.73 -64.09 27.96
CA TYR A 4 1.00 -62.70 27.61
C TYR A 4 0.41 -62.45 26.23
N LEU A 5 -0.60 -61.57 26.18
CA LEU A 5 -1.23 -61.09 24.97
C LEU A 5 -0.38 -59.91 24.47
N PHE A 6 0.40 -60.17 23.42
CA PHE A 6 1.33 -59.21 22.81
C PHE A 6 0.51 -58.20 21.99
N ILE A 7 0.26 -57.01 22.54
CA ILE A 7 -0.32 -55.89 21.80
C ILE A 7 0.83 -55.15 21.11
N LEU A 8 0.99 -55.38 19.82
CA LEU A 8 1.93 -54.70 18.94
C LEU A 8 1.41 -53.26 18.69
N PRO A 9 2.13 -52.20 19.12
CA PRO A 9 1.76 -50.85 18.72
C PRO A 9 2.21 -50.67 17.27
N LEU A 10 1.26 -50.80 16.35
CA LEU A 10 1.40 -50.40 14.96
C LEU A 10 1.61 -48.89 14.94
N PHE A 11 2.88 -48.48 15.03
CA PHE A 11 3.36 -47.14 14.77
C PHE A 11 3.03 -46.83 13.30
N ILE A 12 1.84 -46.27 13.08
CA ILE A 12 1.49 -45.61 11.83
C ILE A 12 2.41 -44.39 11.77
N CYS A 13 3.58 -44.56 11.17
CA CYS A 13 4.34 -43.46 10.61
C CYS A 13 3.39 -42.75 9.62
N SER A 14 2.70 -41.72 10.10
CA SER A 14 2.11 -40.70 9.24
C SER A 14 3.29 -40.03 8.56
N ILE A 15 3.71 -40.58 7.42
CA ILE A 15 4.62 -39.91 6.51
C ILE A 15 3.87 -38.64 6.12
N VAL A 16 4.24 -37.53 6.76
CA VAL A 16 3.89 -36.19 6.33
C VAL A 16 4.58 -36.03 5.00
N LEU A 17 3.91 -36.48 3.93
CA LEU A 17 4.33 -36.23 2.56
C LEU A 17 4.36 -34.72 2.43
N ALA A 18 5.56 -34.15 2.36
CA ALA A 18 5.78 -32.75 2.08
C ALA A 18 4.95 -32.41 0.83
N GLN A 19 3.87 -31.64 1.01
CA GLN A 19 2.98 -31.25 -0.09
C GLN A 19 3.75 -30.31 -1.01
N THR A 20 4.45 -30.89 -1.98
CA THR A 20 4.94 -30.13 -3.13
C THR A 20 3.72 -29.56 -3.85
N PRO A 21 3.67 -28.24 -4.12
CA PRO A 21 2.57 -27.66 -4.87
C PRO A 21 2.50 -28.32 -6.25
N HIS A 22 1.52 -29.22 -6.44
CA HIS A 22 1.28 -29.87 -7.71
C HIS A 22 0.27 -29.05 -8.52
N GLY A 23 0.69 -28.60 -9.71
CA GLY A 23 -0.13 -27.84 -10.65
C GLY A 23 0.17 -26.32 -10.69
N PRO A 24 -0.30 -25.64 -11.75
CA PRO A 24 0.01 -24.23 -11.99
C PRO A 24 -0.58 -23.31 -10.90
N VAL A 25 -1.80 -23.60 -10.43
CA VAL A 25 -2.49 -22.81 -9.41
C VAL A 25 -1.77 -22.88 -8.06
N SER A 26 -1.38 -24.09 -7.63
CA SER A 26 -0.67 -24.28 -6.36
C SER A 26 0.73 -23.67 -6.40
N THR A 27 1.39 -23.69 -7.58
CA THR A 27 2.69 -23.03 -7.80
C THR A 27 2.58 -21.51 -7.72
N MET A 28 1.58 -20.91 -8.39
CA MET A 28 1.32 -19.46 -8.28
C MET A 28 1.02 -19.06 -6.83
N LYS A 29 0.13 -19.81 -6.16
CA LYS A 29 -0.21 -19.59 -4.76
C LYS A 29 1.01 -19.64 -3.85
N PHE A 30 1.87 -20.65 -4.02
CA PHE A 30 3.13 -20.77 -3.28
C PHE A 30 4.02 -19.54 -3.52
N ASN A 31 4.19 -19.12 -4.78
CA ASN A 31 5.03 -17.97 -5.13
C ASN A 31 4.50 -16.66 -4.55
N ILE A 32 3.18 -16.42 -4.54
CA ILE A 32 2.57 -15.25 -3.90
C ILE A 32 2.85 -15.23 -2.39
N ILE A 33 2.67 -16.39 -1.72
CA ILE A 33 2.96 -16.52 -0.29
C ILE A 33 4.46 -16.30 -0.03
N LYS A 34 5.33 -16.92 -0.83
CA LYS A 34 6.80 -16.75 -0.74
C LYS A 34 7.19 -15.28 -0.84
N ARG A 35 6.74 -14.57 -1.88
CA ARG A 35 7.02 -13.13 -2.05
C ARG A 35 6.51 -12.29 -0.89
N THR A 36 5.37 -12.67 -0.33
CA THR A 36 4.82 -11.98 0.84
C THR A 36 5.69 -12.17 2.08
N VAL A 37 6.19 -13.39 2.30
CA VAL A 37 7.10 -13.69 3.42
C VAL A 37 8.45 -13.00 3.23
N GLU A 38 8.99 -12.96 2.02
CA GLU A 38 10.21 -12.21 1.67
C GLU A 38 10.01 -10.71 1.92
N PHE A 39 8.88 -10.12 1.51
CA PHE A 39 8.56 -8.73 1.83
C PHE A 39 8.43 -8.48 3.33
N LEU A 40 7.80 -9.38 4.09
CA LEU A 40 7.71 -9.23 5.55
C LEU A 40 9.07 -9.26 6.23
N SER A 41 10.05 -9.96 5.66
CA SER A 41 11.40 -10.04 6.21
C SER A 41 12.17 -8.70 6.13
N THR A 42 11.76 -7.78 5.26
CA THR A 42 12.33 -6.42 5.16
C THR A 42 11.74 -5.44 6.19
N ASP A 43 10.67 -5.82 6.88
CA ASP A 43 10.04 -5.02 7.94
C ASP A 43 10.86 -5.12 9.25
N THR A 44 11.99 -4.43 9.28
CA THR A 44 12.93 -4.38 10.43
C THR A 44 12.31 -3.77 11.69
N VAL A 45 11.28 -2.93 11.54
CA VAL A 45 10.50 -2.36 12.64
C VAL A 45 9.70 -3.47 13.33
N SER A 46 9.09 -4.35 12.54
CA SER A 46 8.33 -5.47 13.07
C SER A 46 9.21 -6.62 13.55
N PHE A 47 10.26 -6.93 12.82
CA PHE A 47 11.03 -8.15 13.01
C PHE A 47 12.51 -7.79 13.15
N LYS A 48 12.94 -7.65 14.40
CA LYS A 48 14.33 -7.31 14.72
C LYS A 48 15.24 -8.51 14.51
N GLY A 49 16.46 -8.27 14.01
CA GLY A 49 17.50 -9.30 13.87
C GLY A 49 17.35 -10.22 12.64
N ILE A 50 16.55 -9.83 11.66
CA ILE A 50 16.52 -10.49 10.34
C ILE A 50 17.63 -9.91 9.48
N THR A 51 18.57 -10.76 9.07
CA THR A 51 19.71 -10.39 8.21
C THR A 51 19.58 -10.94 6.79
N VAL A 52 18.65 -11.86 6.55
CA VAL A 52 18.43 -12.50 5.25
C VAL A 52 16.99 -12.22 4.84
N ASN A 53 16.80 -11.56 3.69
CA ASN A 53 15.49 -11.11 3.23
C ASN A 53 14.88 -11.97 2.10
N THR A 54 15.68 -12.87 1.52
CA THR A 54 15.25 -13.83 0.49
C THR A 54 15.24 -15.25 1.04
N CYS A 55 14.27 -16.07 0.59
CA CYS A 55 14.34 -17.51 0.88
C CYS A 55 14.90 -18.27 -0.31
N ASP A 56 16.22 -18.36 -0.36
CA ASP A 56 16.95 -19.17 -1.33
C ASP A 56 16.74 -20.66 -1.00
N GLY A 57 16.24 -21.43 -1.98
CA GLY A 57 15.96 -22.86 -1.80
C GLY A 57 14.61 -23.19 -1.14
N CYS A 58 13.74 -22.22 -0.85
CA CYS A 58 12.36 -22.51 -0.47
C CYS A 58 11.58 -23.13 -1.65
N ALA A 59 11.50 -24.47 -1.69
CA ALA A 59 10.76 -25.22 -2.70
C ALA A 59 9.34 -25.64 -2.26
N ASN A 60 9.07 -25.60 -0.96
CA ASN A 60 7.78 -26.00 -0.39
C ASN A 60 7.44 -25.16 0.86
N TYR A 61 6.20 -25.31 1.35
CA TYR A 61 5.70 -24.54 2.49
C TYR A 61 6.46 -24.83 3.79
N GLU A 62 7.03 -26.03 3.97
CA GLU A 62 7.79 -26.37 5.16
C GLU A 62 9.13 -25.59 5.22
N ALA A 63 9.85 -25.54 4.10
CA ALA A 63 11.05 -24.71 3.98
C ALA A 63 10.74 -23.23 4.21
N LEU A 64 9.61 -22.74 3.68
CA LEU A 64 9.18 -21.36 3.87
C LEU A 64 8.83 -21.04 5.33
N LYS A 65 8.22 -21.99 6.06
CA LYS A 65 8.00 -21.86 7.50
C LYS A 65 9.29 -21.84 8.30
N LYS A 66 10.28 -22.68 7.94
CA LYS A 66 11.60 -22.68 8.58
C LYS A 66 12.30 -21.33 8.41
N PHE A 67 12.22 -20.74 7.23
CA PHE A 67 12.69 -19.36 6.98
C PHE A 67 11.92 -18.34 7.84
N ALA A 68 10.61 -18.49 7.95
CA ALA A 68 9.75 -17.57 8.70
C ALA A 68 9.82 -17.70 10.23
N VAL A 69 10.61 -18.63 10.80
CA VAL A 69 10.61 -18.92 12.24
C VAL A 69 11.02 -17.71 13.10
N LYS A 70 11.86 -16.82 12.55
CA LYS A 70 12.29 -15.57 13.22
C LYS A 70 11.25 -14.44 13.14
N MET A 71 10.21 -14.61 12.33
CA MET A 71 9.13 -13.64 12.16
C MET A 71 7.91 -14.06 12.98
N THR A 72 7.72 -13.47 14.16
CA THR A 72 6.63 -13.82 15.08
C THR A 72 5.25 -13.85 14.38
N LYS A 73 4.55 -14.99 14.43
CA LYS A 73 3.22 -15.26 13.85
C LYS A 73 3.16 -15.38 12.31
N VAL A 74 4.27 -15.31 11.58
CA VAL A 74 4.25 -15.46 10.12
C VAL A 74 4.04 -16.93 9.71
N ASP A 75 4.55 -17.87 10.48
CA ASP A 75 4.26 -19.31 10.37
C ASP A 75 2.75 -19.61 10.37
N SER A 76 2.02 -19.01 11.32
CA SER A 76 0.56 -19.14 11.45
C SER A 76 -0.18 -18.51 10.26
N LEU A 77 0.35 -17.41 9.70
CA LEU A 77 -0.20 -16.79 8.49
C LEU A 77 -0.02 -17.70 7.28
N ILE A 78 1.14 -18.33 7.12
CA ILE A 78 1.39 -19.32 6.06
C ILE A 78 0.37 -20.45 6.17
N ASP A 79 0.16 -21.00 7.36
CA ASP A 79 -0.86 -22.04 7.59
C ASP A 79 -2.27 -21.60 7.22
N LYS A 80 -2.63 -20.36 7.56
CA LYS A 80 -3.92 -19.78 7.19
C LYS A 80 -4.07 -19.66 5.68
N TRP A 81 -3.05 -19.17 4.97
CA TRP A 81 -3.10 -18.96 3.52
C TRP A 81 -3.05 -20.26 2.72
N VAL A 82 -2.31 -21.26 3.18
CA VAL A 82 -2.27 -22.60 2.57
C VAL A 82 -3.66 -23.25 2.56
N LYS A 83 -4.49 -23.01 3.58
CA LYS A 83 -5.85 -23.55 3.65
C LYS A 83 -6.88 -22.86 2.74
N ILE A 84 -6.57 -21.70 2.16
CA ILE A 84 -7.51 -20.99 1.28
C ILE A 84 -7.56 -21.71 -0.08
N GLU A 85 -8.69 -22.31 -0.42
CA GLU A 85 -8.88 -22.90 -1.76
C GLU A 85 -8.98 -21.80 -2.81
N VAL A 86 -8.25 -21.97 -3.92
CA VAL A 86 -8.22 -21.03 -5.05
C VAL A 86 -8.34 -21.90 -6.30
N GLY A 87 -9.32 -21.60 -7.14
CA GLY A 87 -9.51 -22.25 -8.43
C GLY A 87 -8.54 -21.75 -9.50
N PRO A 88 -8.65 -22.26 -10.73
CA PRO A 88 -7.75 -21.91 -11.83
C PRO A 88 -8.00 -20.53 -12.44
N ASP A 89 -9.09 -19.87 -12.06
CA ASP A 89 -9.44 -18.56 -12.59
C ASP A 89 -8.51 -17.45 -12.07
N LYS A 90 -8.08 -16.57 -12.97
CA LYS A 90 -7.21 -15.44 -12.65
C LYS A 90 -7.88 -14.49 -11.65
N ALA A 91 -9.20 -14.31 -11.73
CA ALA A 91 -9.92 -13.45 -10.79
C ALA A 91 -9.89 -14.01 -9.36
N GLU A 92 -9.95 -15.33 -9.19
CA GLU A 92 -9.80 -15.97 -7.88
C GLU A 92 -8.38 -15.81 -7.32
N MET A 93 -7.36 -15.87 -8.19
CA MET A 93 -5.97 -15.61 -7.78
C MET A 93 -5.75 -14.15 -7.35
N ILE A 94 -6.39 -13.20 -8.03
CA ILE A 94 -6.39 -11.78 -7.62
C ILE A 94 -7.00 -11.64 -6.22
N LYS A 95 -8.19 -12.20 -5.98
CA LYS A 95 -8.84 -12.19 -4.65
C LYS A 95 -7.97 -12.83 -3.56
N PHE A 96 -7.29 -13.92 -3.90
CA PHE A 96 -6.33 -14.55 -2.99
C PHE A 96 -5.18 -13.60 -2.64
N SER A 97 -4.57 -12.95 -3.64
CA SER A 97 -3.48 -12.00 -3.44
C SER A 97 -3.89 -10.79 -2.59
N GLU A 98 -5.09 -10.26 -2.81
CA GLU A 98 -5.67 -9.17 -2.01
C GLU A 98 -5.92 -9.62 -0.57
N THR A 99 -6.37 -10.86 -0.36
CA THR A 99 -6.57 -11.44 0.97
C THR A 99 -5.24 -11.56 1.71
N VAL A 100 -4.18 -12.05 1.04
CA VAL A 100 -2.83 -12.11 1.60
C VAL A 100 -2.31 -10.72 1.95
N LEU A 101 -2.45 -9.75 1.03
CA LEU A 101 -2.06 -8.36 1.21
C LEU A 101 -2.78 -7.70 2.39
N ASN A 102 -4.09 -7.90 2.51
CA ASN A 102 -4.88 -7.33 3.60
C ASN A 102 -4.48 -7.93 4.95
N ASN A 103 -4.25 -9.25 5.03
CA ASN A 103 -3.79 -9.88 6.27
C ASN A 103 -2.46 -9.29 6.79
N ILE A 104 -1.57 -8.81 5.90
CA ILE A 104 -0.31 -8.18 6.30
C ILE A 104 -0.39 -6.67 6.44
N SER A 105 -1.30 -5.97 5.74
CA SER A 105 -1.28 -4.51 5.61
C SER A 105 -2.46 -3.76 6.25
N THR A 106 -3.45 -4.46 6.80
CA THR A 106 -4.62 -3.82 7.42
C THR A 106 -4.83 -4.25 8.88
N GLY A 107 -5.53 -3.39 9.63
CA GLY A 107 -6.10 -3.68 10.95
C GLY A 107 -5.38 -3.05 12.15
N ASN A 108 -4.08 -2.77 12.07
CA ASN A 108 -3.39 -1.99 13.09
C ASN A 108 -2.33 -1.06 12.47
N ALA A 109 -1.96 0.00 13.18
CA ALA A 109 -1.02 1.02 12.69
C ALA A 109 0.32 0.43 12.23
N ARG A 110 0.79 -0.63 12.90
CA ARG A 110 2.03 -1.33 12.52
C ARG A 110 1.91 -2.04 11.17
N ARG A 111 0.79 -2.68 10.89
CA ARG A 111 0.49 -3.31 9.59
C ARG A 111 0.29 -2.27 8.50
N GLU A 112 -0.40 -1.18 8.81
CA GLU A 112 -0.64 -0.09 7.85
C GLU A 112 0.66 0.60 7.43
N ASN A 113 1.61 0.76 8.37
CA ASN A 113 2.94 1.29 8.05
C ASN A 113 3.72 0.43 7.05
N ARG A 114 3.38 -0.84 6.85
CA ARG A 114 4.03 -1.68 5.81
C ARG A 114 3.80 -1.17 4.40
N ARG A 115 2.69 -0.45 4.17
CA ARG A 115 2.43 0.20 2.87
C ARG A 115 3.42 1.33 2.56
N LYS A 116 4.11 1.83 3.58
CA LYS A 116 5.12 2.90 3.48
C LYS A 116 6.56 2.36 3.46
N LEU A 117 6.75 1.04 3.63
CA LEU A 117 8.10 0.47 3.62
C LEU A 117 8.72 0.60 2.22
N PRO A 118 10.04 0.85 2.14
CA PRO A 118 10.75 0.74 0.88
C PRO A 118 10.60 -0.70 0.37
N GLY A 119 10.35 -0.88 -0.93
CA GLY A 119 10.10 -2.20 -1.52
C GLY A 119 8.63 -2.60 -1.61
N PHE A 120 7.68 -1.86 -1.01
CA PHE A 120 6.26 -2.24 -1.05
C PHE A 120 5.68 -2.20 -2.47
N LYS A 121 6.04 -1.20 -3.28
CA LYS A 121 5.58 -1.09 -4.68
C LYS A 121 6.17 -2.21 -5.53
N GLU A 122 7.43 -2.54 -5.32
CA GLU A 122 8.16 -3.63 -5.98
C GLU A 122 7.55 -4.98 -5.64
N TYR A 123 7.18 -5.20 -4.37
CA TYR A 123 6.44 -6.38 -3.93
C TYR A 123 5.06 -6.48 -4.63
N GLN A 124 4.28 -5.40 -4.67
CA GLN A 124 2.98 -5.41 -5.36
C GLN A 124 3.12 -5.76 -6.85
N LYS A 125 4.12 -5.18 -7.52
CA LYS A 125 4.44 -5.49 -8.91
C LYS A 125 4.82 -6.96 -9.08
N ALA A 126 5.70 -7.50 -8.23
CA ALA A 126 6.12 -8.89 -8.29
C ALA A 126 4.95 -9.88 -8.10
N VAL A 127 4.00 -9.56 -7.21
CA VAL A 127 2.77 -10.36 -7.03
C VAL A 127 1.89 -10.28 -8.29
N ALA A 128 1.71 -9.09 -8.87
CA ALA A 128 0.96 -8.93 -10.11
C ALA A 128 1.58 -9.70 -11.28
N ASP A 129 2.91 -9.70 -11.40
CA ASP A 129 3.65 -10.44 -12.44
C ASP A 129 3.48 -11.97 -12.29
N ILE A 130 3.45 -12.49 -11.06
CA ILE A 130 3.14 -13.91 -10.80
C ILE A 130 1.73 -14.26 -11.29
N ILE A 131 0.74 -13.40 -11.01
CA ILE A 131 -0.66 -13.60 -11.43
C ILE A 131 -0.81 -13.49 -12.96
N ALA A 132 0.00 -12.65 -13.59
CA ALA A 132 0.04 -12.52 -15.04
C ALA A 132 0.67 -13.74 -15.75
N GLY A 133 1.32 -14.65 -15.00
CA GLY A 133 2.11 -15.74 -15.57
C GLY A 133 3.49 -15.30 -16.06
N ASN A 134 3.86 -14.04 -15.85
CA ASN A 134 5.15 -13.47 -16.21
C ASN A 134 6.17 -13.75 -15.10
N VAL A 135 6.33 -15.01 -14.72
CA VAL A 135 7.27 -15.41 -13.66
C VAL A 135 8.70 -15.16 -14.15
N THR A 136 9.13 -13.92 -14.01
CA THR A 136 10.49 -13.49 -14.24
C THR A 136 11.24 -13.90 -12.99
N THR A 137 12.21 -14.79 -13.13
CA THR A 137 13.16 -15.13 -12.06
C THR A 137 13.64 -13.80 -11.43
N PRO A 138 13.57 -13.63 -10.09
CA PRO A 138 13.90 -12.35 -9.46
C PRO A 138 15.20 -11.79 -10.00
N PRO A 139 15.26 -10.49 -10.36
CA PRO A 139 16.55 -9.84 -10.57
C PRO A 139 17.38 -10.03 -9.29
N ALA A 140 18.65 -10.40 -9.46
CA ALA A 140 19.58 -10.61 -8.35
C ALA A 140 19.49 -9.44 -7.36
N PRO A 141 19.55 -9.69 -6.05
CA PRO A 141 19.43 -8.64 -5.04
C PRO A 141 20.40 -7.52 -5.39
N ILE A 142 19.84 -6.31 -5.59
CA ILE A 142 20.65 -5.10 -5.72
C ILE A 142 21.36 -4.99 -4.36
N PRO A 143 22.69 -5.07 -4.30
CA PRO A 143 23.40 -4.94 -3.04
C PRO A 143 22.99 -3.62 -2.42
N ASP A 144 22.55 -3.66 -1.16
CA ASP A 144 22.19 -2.48 -0.40
C ASP A 144 23.30 -1.43 -0.59
N THR A 145 22.93 -0.28 -1.15
CA THR A 145 23.77 0.91 -1.14
C THR A 145 23.98 1.27 0.33
N GLN A 146 25.04 0.71 0.90
CA GLN A 146 25.53 1.12 2.20
C GLN A 146 25.88 2.59 2.11
N GLU A 147 25.20 3.42 2.89
CA GLU A 147 25.74 4.74 3.24
C GLU A 147 27.12 4.53 3.87
N PRO A 148 28.12 5.35 3.51
CA PRO A 148 29.49 5.15 3.95
C PRO A 148 29.61 5.43 5.46
N VAL A 149 29.68 4.36 6.24
CA VAL A 149 30.08 4.43 7.65
C VAL A 149 31.60 4.60 7.69
N MET A 150 32.05 5.72 8.27
CA MET A 150 33.46 5.99 8.49
C MET A 150 34.11 4.92 9.38
N THR A 151 35.14 4.30 8.83
CA THR A 151 36.06 3.36 9.46
C THR A 151 36.83 4.02 10.61
N THR A 152 36.73 3.47 11.82
CA THR A 152 37.82 3.56 12.81
C THR A 152 37.94 2.24 13.60
N THR A 153 39.09 1.60 13.47
CA THR A 153 39.67 0.54 14.33
C THR A 153 41.14 0.38 13.88
N PRO A 154 42.10 -0.21 14.64
CA PRO A 154 42.08 -0.76 16.02
C PRO A 154 43.36 -0.38 16.84
N PRO A 155 43.76 -1.03 17.97
CA PRO A 155 44.33 -2.40 17.93
C PRO A 155 44.03 -3.37 19.12
N THR A 156 43.91 -4.63 18.70
CA THR A 156 44.28 -5.95 19.26
C THR A 156 45.10 -6.12 20.56
N ALA A 157 44.63 -7.02 21.43
CA ALA A 157 45.32 -8.10 22.19
C ALA A 157 44.34 -8.63 23.27
N ARG A 158 44.22 -9.89 23.71
CA ARG A 158 45.04 -11.10 23.64
C ARG A 158 44.16 -12.31 24.05
N GLN A 159 44.54 -13.46 23.52
CA GLN A 159 44.13 -14.84 23.84
C GLN A 159 44.47 -15.25 25.30
N SER A 160 43.64 -16.10 25.91
CA SER A 160 44.13 -17.20 26.77
C SER A 160 43.05 -18.26 27.01
N ASP A 161 43.33 -19.46 26.52
CA ASP A 161 42.71 -20.73 26.89
C ASP A 161 42.95 -21.10 28.37
N ALA A 162 42.04 -21.86 28.99
CA ALA A 162 42.29 -23.20 29.54
C ALA A 162 41.40 -23.57 30.77
N ARG A 163 41.01 -24.86 30.78
CA ARG A 163 40.76 -25.78 31.93
C ARG A 163 39.41 -25.66 32.67
N GLN A 164 38.45 -26.59 32.57
CA GLN A 164 38.35 -28.04 32.90
C GLN A 164 38.12 -28.35 34.40
N VAL A 165 37.15 -29.26 34.63
CA VAL A 165 36.93 -30.19 35.77
C VAL A 165 35.87 -29.79 36.82
N GLY A 166 34.93 -30.72 37.08
CA GLY A 166 34.18 -30.86 38.34
C GLY A 166 32.68 -31.11 38.13
N ALA A 167 32.23 -32.36 37.91
CA ALA A 167 31.82 -33.33 38.94
C ALA A 167 30.30 -33.29 39.25
N ALA A 168 29.61 -34.36 38.82
CA ALA A 168 28.35 -34.85 39.41
C ALA A 168 28.66 -35.44 40.82
N PRO A 169 27.71 -35.78 41.71
CA PRO A 169 26.57 -36.68 41.42
C PRO A 169 25.27 -36.49 42.24
N ALA A 170 24.25 -37.32 41.91
CA ALA A 170 23.25 -37.92 42.82
C ALA A 170 22.25 -36.97 43.52
N ALA A 171 21.03 -37.33 43.90
CA ALA A 171 20.12 -38.48 43.76
C ALA A 171 18.73 -37.97 44.24
N GLU A 172 17.75 -38.89 44.34
CA GLU A 172 16.46 -38.79 45.07
C GLU A 172 15.20 -38.44 44.25
N ALA A 173 14.59 -39.50 43.72
CA ALA A 173 13.16 -39.79 43.92
C ALA A 173 13.00 -40.47 45.31
N PRO A 174 11.81 -40.53 45.98
CA PRO A 174 10.63 -41.29 45.51
C PRO A 174 9.25 -40.85 46.08
N ALA A 175 8.26 -41.76 45.96
CA ALA A 175 6.90 -41.85 46.58
C ALA A 175 5.76 -41.29 45.70
N GLU A 176 4.80 -42.04 45.12
CA GLU A 176 3.98 -43.21 45.53
C GLU A 176 3.17 -43.06 46.84
N GLU A 177 1.98 -43.68 46.84
CA GLU A 177 0.84 -43.66 47.80
C GLU A 177 -0.19 -42.53 47.61
N SER A 178 -1.51 -42.74 47.70
CA SER A 178 -2.32 -43.89 48.11
C SER A 178 -3.72 -43.81 47.48
N ALA A 179 -4.33 -44.99 47.31
CA ALA A 179 -5.75 -45.17 47.06
C ALA A 179 -6.43 -45.48 48.40
N ASP A 180 -7.42 -44.67 48.79
CA ASP A 180 -8.41 -44.97 49.83
C ASP A 180 -9.79 -44.73 49.18
N ASP A 181 -10.57 -45.76 48.87
CA ASP A 181 -11.45 -46.50 49.79
C ASP A 181 -12.41 -45.59 50.56
N LEU A 182 -13.57 -45.32 49.94
CA LEU A 182 -14.74 -44.80 50.64
C LEU A 182 -16.00 -45.58 50.24
N THR A 183 -16.23 -46.62 51.02
CA THR A 183 -17.46 -46.91 51.76
C THR A 183 -18.73 -47.21 50.98
N ALA A 184 -19.06 -48.51 51.01
CA ALA A 184 -20.39 -49.08 50.86
C ALA A 184 -21.42 -48.40 51.78
N ILE A 185 -22.47 -47.83 51.18
CA ILE A 185 -23.65 -47.34 51.88
C ILE A 185 -24.61 -48.53 52.07
N SER A 186 -24.68 -49.00 53.31
CA SER A 186 -25.67 -49.98 53.79
C SER A 186 -27.07 -49.35 53.81
N ILE A 187 -27.96 -49.87 52.97
CA ILE A 187 -29.38 -49.51 52.93
C ILE A 187 -30.07 -50.22 54.10
N ARG A 188 -30.35 -49.48 55.18
CA ARG A 188 -31.25 -49.90 56.26
C ARG A 188 -32.69 -49.52 55.92
N ASN A 189 -33.56 -50.51 56.07
CA ASN A 189 -34.97 -50.52 55.75
C ASN A 189 -35.77 -49.88 56.91
N GLU A 190 -36.31 -48.67 56.72
CA GLU A 190 -37.32 -48.07 57.61
C GLU A 190 -38.60 -47.78 56.82
N THR A 191 -39.48 -48.78 56.78
CA THR A 191 -40.82 -48.72 56.21
C THR A 191 -41.81 -48.27 57.28
N GLU A 192 -41.96 -46.96 57.49
CA GLU A 192 -43.18 -46.40 58.13
C GLU A 192 -43.43 -44.88 57.90
N LYS A 193 -42.62 -44.18 57.09
CA LYS A 193 -42.84 -42.75 56.72
C LYS A 193 -43.03 -42.51 55.21
N LEU A 194 -43.58 -43.49 54.50
CA LEU A 194 -43.63 -43.51 53.03
C LEU A 194 -44.56 -42.47 52.35
N PRO A 195 -45.68 -41.95 52.91
CA PRO A 195 -46.59 -41.11 52.11
C PRO A 195 -46.06 -39.68 51.84
N TRP A 196 -45.26 -39.10 52.75
CA TRP A 196 -44.76 -37.72 52.59
C TRP A 196 -43.67 -37.57 51.54
N VAL A 197 -42.87 -38.63 51.30
CA VAL A 197 -41.81 -38.62 50.28
C VAL A 197 -42.42 -38.60 48.86
N PHE A 198 -43.55 -39.28 48.63
CA PHE A 198 -44.27 -39.22 47.36
C PHE A 198 -44.92 -37.86 47.12
N ILE A 199 -45.50 -37.24 48.16
CA ILE A 199 -46.08 -35.89 48.05
C ILE A 199 -44.97 -34.84 47.80
N GLY A 200 -43.85 -34.91 48.52
CA GLY A 200 -42.70 -34.03 48.27
C GLY A 200 -42.10 -34.20 46.87
N GLY A 201 -41.98 -35.45 46.41
CA GLY A 201 -41.47 -35.77 45.07
C GLY A 201 -42.36 -35.24 43.94
N THR A 202 -43.68 -35.33 44.08
CA THR A 202 -44.64 -34.81 43.08
C THR A 202 -44.63 -33.29 43.00
N ILE A 203 -44.60 -32.59 44.13
CA ILE A 203 -44.49 -31.11 44.14
C ILE A 203 -43.19 -30.67 43.48
N LEU A 204 -42.06 -31.31 43.80
CA LEU A 204 -40.77 -31.00 43.19
C LEU A 204 -40.78 -31.27 41.67
N GLY A 205 -41.40 -32.37 41.24
CA GLY A 205 -41.58 -32.69 39.83
C GLY A 205 -42.38 -31.64 39.07
N ILE A 206 -43.48 -31.13 39.66
CA ILE A 206 -44.29 -30.06 39.07
C ILE A 206 -43.50 -28.75 38.97
N LEU A 207 -42.74 -28.38 40.01
CA LEU A 207 -41.90 -27.17 39.98
C LEU A 207 -40.80 -27.25 38.90
N LEU A 208 -40.17 -28.42 38.74
CA LEU A 208 -39.20 -28.64 37.65
C LEU A 208 -39.88 -28.56 36.28
N ALA A 209 -41.06 -29.16 36.10
CA ALA A 209 -41.80 -29.09 34.85
C ALA A 209 -42.18 -27.63 34.48
N LEU A 210 -42.62 -26.83 35.47
CA LEU A 210 -42.91 -25.41 35.28
C LEU A 210 -41.65 -24.61 34.94
N TYR A 211 -40.52 -24.90 35.59
CA TYR A 211 -39.22 -24.28 35.28
C TYR A 211 -38.78 -24.57 33.85
N PHE A 212 -38.83 -25.84 33.41
CA PHE A 212 -38.49 -26.23 32.04
C PHE A 212 -39.46 -25.62 31.02
N TYR A 213 -40.76 -25.56 31.33
CA TYR A 213 -41.74 -24.91 30.47
C TYR A 213 -41.43 -23.41 30.29
N ALA A 214 -41.10 -22.70 31.37
CA ALA A 214 -40.69 -21.29 31.31
C ALA A 214 -39.37 -21.10 30.54
N ALA A 215 -38.40 -22.01 30.67
CA ALA A 215 -37.16 -22.00 29.91
C ALA A 215 -37.40 -22.19 28.40
N LEU A 216 -38.28 -23.12 28.03
CA LEU A 216 -38.67 -23.36 26.62
C LEU A 216 -39.39 -22.15 26.02
N LEU A 217 -40.23 -21.45 26.78
CA LEU A 217 -40.86 -20.21 26.33
C LEU A 217 -39.83 -19.10 26.10
N LYS A 218 -38.82 -18.97 26.97
CA LYS A 218 -37.71 -18.02 26.78
C LYS A 218 -36.89 -18.33 25.53
N GLU A 219 -36.65 -19.60 25.21
CA GLU A 219 -35.97 -19.98 23.97
C GLU A 219 -36.77 -19.62 22.72
N LYS A 220 -38.09 -19.83 22.73
CA LYS A 220 -38.94 -19.44 21.60
C LYS A 220 -38.83 -17.95 21.31
N LYS A 221 -38.89 -17.10 22.34
CA LYS A 221 -38.72 -15.64 22.20
C LYS A 221 -37.33 -15.27 21.65
N LYS A 222 -36.27 -15.89 22.17
CA LYS A 222 -34.90 -15.68 21.63
C LYS A 222 -34.77 -16.08 20.16
N LYS A 223 -35.41 -17.18 19.75
CA LYS A 223 -35.42 -17.62 18.34
C LYS A 223 -36.14 -16.63 17.43
N GLU A 224 -37.23 -16.02 17.88
CA GLU A 224 -37.92 -14.96 17.14
C GLU A 224 -37.06 -13.70 17.00
N ASP A 225 -36.41 -13.25 18.08
CA ASP A 225 -35.52 -12.09 18.05
C ASP A 225 -34.30 -12.34 17.15
N LEU A 226 -33.74 -13.56 17.18
CA LEU A 226 -32.64 -13.96 16.30
C LEU A 226 -33.06 -13.99 14.83
N LYS A 227 -34.27 -14.50 14.53
CA LYS A 227 -34.84 -14.44 13.17
C LYS A 227 -35.00 -13.00 12.69
N LYS A 228 -35.50 -12.09 13.53
CA LYS A 228 -35.60 -10.66 13.20
C LYS A 228 -34.24 -10.02 12.91
N LEU A 229 -33.21 -10.35 13.67
CA LEU A 229 -31.85 -9.88 13.41
C LEU A 229 -31.27 -10.43 12.11
N PHE A 230 -31.53 -11.70 11.81
CA PHE A 230 -31.08 -12.34 10.57
C PHE A 230 -31.76 -11.71 9.34
N GLU A 231 -33.08 -11.51 9.37
CA GLU A 231 -33.79 -10.81 8.28
C GLU A 231 -33.27 -9.37 8.13
N LYS A 232 -33.05 -8.63 9.24
CA LYS A 232 -32.46 -7.28 9.18
C LYS A 232 -31.04 -7.26 8.59
N GLN A 233 -30.23 -8.28 8.85
CA GLN A 233 -28.90 -8.41 8.24
C GLN A 233 -28.99 -8.77 6.75
N LYS A 234 -29.94 -9.64 6.39
CA LYS A 234 -30.22 -10.03 5.01
C LYS A 234 -30.69 -8.83 4.18
N ASP A 235 -31.60 -8.02 4.70
CA ASP A 235 -32.09 -6.79 4.06
C ASP A 235 -30.97 -5.76 3.86
N LYS A 236 -30.03 -5.67 4.82
CA LYS A 236 -28.85 -4.80 4.66
C LYS A 236 -27.89 -5.33 3.60
N ALA A 237 -27.69 -6.65 3.53
CA ALA A 237 -26.83 -7.26 2.53
C ALA A 237 -27.40 -7.07 1.12
N THR A 238 -28.71 -7.24 0.93
CA THR A 238 -29.37 -7.01 -0.36
C THR A 238 -29.36 -5.53 -0.75
N ALA A 239 -29.55 -4.61 0.20
CA ALA A 239 -29.42 -3.17 -0.05
C ALA A 239 -28.00 -2.77 -0.48
N LEU A 240 -26.98 -3.32 0.18
CA LEU A 240 -25.58 -3.04 -0.13
C LEU A 240 -25.15 -3.65 -1.49
N GLU A 241 -25.72 -4.80 -1.86
CA GLU A 241 -25.52 -5.40 -3.17
C GLU A 241 -26.18 -4.56 -4.29
N ALA A 242 -27.37 -4.01 -4.05
CA ALA A 242 -28.01 -3.08 -4.96
C ALA A 242 -27.19 -1.77 -5.14
N GLU A 243 -26.64 -1.24 -4.05
CA GLU A 243 -25.77 -0.06 -4.08
C GLU A 243 -24.48 -0.33 -4.88
N LYS A 244 -23.85 -1.49 -4.67
CA LYS A 244 -22.67 -1.91 -5.44
C LYS A 244 -22.98 -2.01 -6.94
N ASN A 245 -24.11 -2.61 -7.30
CA ASN A 245 -24.51 -2.73 -8.71
C ASN A 245 -24.77 -1.36 -9.34
N LYS A 246 -25.37 -0.43 -8.60
CA LYS A 246 -25.56 0.96 -9.03
C LYS A 246 -24.22 1.67 -9.25
N LEU A 247 -23.31 1.60 -8.28
CA LEU A 247 -21.95 2.16 -8.39
C LEU A 247 -21.20 1.61 -9.61
N TRP A 248 -21.38 0.33 -9.92
CA TRP A 248 -20.73 -0.29 -11.08
C TRP A 248 -21.27 0.23 -12.41
N GLU A 249 -22.58 0.47 -12.52
CA GLU A 249 -23.17 1.13 -13.69
C GLU A 249 -22.73 2.60 -13.81
N ASP A 250 -22.60 3.32 -12.69
CA ASP A 250 -22.08 4.69 -12.69
C ASP A 250 -20.61 4.73 -13.17
N VAL A 251 -19.78 3.78 -12.74
CA VAL A 251 -18.38 3.65 -13.19
C VAL A 251 -18.30 3.39 -14.70
N LYS A 252 -19.14 2.50 -15.24
CA LYS A 252 -19.21 2.26 -16.68
C LYS A 252 -19.66 3.49 -17.46
N ALA A 253 -20.66 4.20 -16.96
CA ALA A 253 -21.14 5.44 -17.58
C ALA A 253 -20.03 6.49 -17.62
N LEU A 254 -19.21 6.57 -16.56
CA LEU A 254 -18.07 7.49 -16.50
C LEU A 254 -16.94 7.07 -17.46
N ASP A 255 -16.66 5.78 -17.59
CA ASP A 255 -15.67 5.24 -18.53
C ASP A 255 -16.05 5.56 -19.98
N ASN A 256 -17.32 5.39 -20.34
CA ASN A 256 -17.84 5.79 -21.66
C ASN A 256 -17.66 7.29 -21.92
N LYS A 257 -17.96 8.14 -20.93
CA LYS A 257 -17.74 9.60 -21.04
C LYS A 257 -16.26 9.96 -21.19
N LEU A 258 -15.36 9.24 -20.50
CA LEU A 258 -13.92 9.44 -20.61
C LEU A 258 -13.44 9.11 -22.04
N ARG A 259 -13.95 8.01 -22.60
CA ARG A 259 -13.66 7.59 -23.98
C ARG A 259 -14.17 8.60 -25.01
N GLU A 260 -15.40 9.10 -24.84
CA GLU A 260 -15.94 10.16 -25.69
C GLU A 260 -15.13 11.46 -25.60
N ALA A 261 -14.67 11.83 -24.41
CA ALA A 261 -13.83 13.01 -24.22
C ALA A 261 -12.46 12.82 -24.90
N GLN A 262 -11.86 11.64 -24.78
CA GLN A 262 -10.60 11.31 -25.44
C GLN A 262 -10.72 11.36 -26.97
N ASP A 263 -11.80 10.83 -27.53
CA ASP A 263 -12.07 10.91 -28.98
C ASP A 263 -12.27 12.36 -29.46
N LYS A 264 -12.88 13.22 -28.64
CA LYS A 264 -13.00 14.67 -28.92
C LYS A 264 -11.63 15.36 -28.93
N PHE A 265 -10.74 15.00 -28.00
CA PHE A 265 -9.37 15.54 -27.99
C PHE A 265 -8.59 15.13 -29.23
N ILE A 266 -8.68 13.88 -29.67
CA ILE A 266 -8.03 13.40 -30.90
C ILE A 266 -8.55 14.19 -32.12
N LYS A 267 -9.87 14.38 -32.25
CA LYS A 267 -10.45 15.18 -33.34
C LYS A 267 -10.00 16.65 -33.32
N LEU A 268 -9.90 17.24 -32.13
CA LEU A 268 -9.41 18.61 -31.98
C LEU A 268 -7.93 18.72 -32.38
N GLU A 269 -7.11 17.76 -31.97
CA GLU A 269 -5.69 17.70 -32.34
C GLU A 269 -5.50 17.56 -33.85
N GLU A 270 -6.28 16.68 -34.51
CA GLU A 270 -6.30 16.55 -35.97
C GLU A 270 -6.75 17.85 -36.67
N SER A 271 -7.75 18.54 -36.13
CA SER A 271 -8.21 19.83 -36.67
C SER A 271 -7.13 20.92 -36.55
N GLN A 272 -6.43 20.99 -35.41
CA GLN A 272 -5.31 21.93 -35.26
C GLN A 272 -4.13 21.57 -36.15
N ALA A 273 -3.83 20.28 -36.33
CA ALA A 273 -2.76 19.83 -37.20
C ALA A 273 -3.02 20.20 -38.67
N THR A 274 -4.28 20.14 -39.13
CA THR A 274 -4.65 20.56 -40.49
C THR A 274 -4.57 22.08 -40.66
N GLU A 275 -5.02 22.87 -39.68
CA GLU A 275 -4.89 24.33 -39.70
C GLU A 275 -3.41 24.77 -39.73
N ARG A 276 -2.55 24.13 -38.93
CA ARG A 276 -1.09 24.38 -38.96
C ARG A 276 -0.48 24.09 -40.33
N LYS A 277 -0.88 23.00 -40.99
CA LYS A 277 -0.43 22.69 -42.36
C LYS A 277 -0.88 23.74 -43.37
N GLN A 278 -2.13 24.22 -43.28
CA GLN A 278 -2.64 25.29 -44.13
C GLN A 278 -1.87 26.60 -43.92
N TYR A 279 -1.57 26.96 -42.67
CA TYR A 279 -0.78 28.15 -42.36
C TYR A 279 0.65 28.05 -42.92
N GLN A 280 1.32 26.91 -42.74
CA GLN A 280 2.65 26.68 -43.31
C GLN A 280 2.66 26.78 -44.84
N GLN A 281 1.61 26.31 -45.51
CA GLN A 281 1.49 26.44 -46.95
C GLN A 281 1.36 27.90 -47.39
N LYS A 282 0.51 28.69 -46.72
CA LYS A 282 0.37 30.14 -46.98
C LYS A 282 1.69 30.89 -46.76
N VAL A 283 2.47 30.54 -45.73
CA VAL A 283 3.78 31.14 -45.47
C VAL A 283 4.79 30.80 -46.57
N ARG A 284 4.77 29.57 -47.11
CA ARG A 284 5.61 29.20 -48.26
C ARG A 284 5.22 29.98 -49.51
N GLU A 285 3.92 30.07 -49.81
CA GLU A 285 3.41 30.84 -50.96
C GLU A 285 3.78 32.34 -50.86
N ALA A 286 3.74 32.93 -49.66
CA ALA A 286 4.17 34.32 -49.45
C ALA A 286 5.68 34.52 -49.64
N ARG A 287 6.50 33.52 -49.28
CA ARG A 287 7.97 33.57 -49.40
C ARG A 287 8.47 33.48 -50.84
N ASP A 288 7.72 32.85 -51.73
CA ASP A 288 8.08 32.72 -53.15
C ASP A 288 7.75 33.99 -53.97
N THR A 289 7.25 35.06 -53.33
CA THR A 289 7.16 36.40 -53.93
C THR A 289 8.55 37.04 -53.96
N PRO A 290 9.10 37.46 -55.14
CA PRO A 290 10.44 38.01 -55.23
C PRO A 290 10.57 39.33 -54.46
N ALA A 291 11.24 39.29 -53.31
CA ALA A 291 11.60 40.48 -52.56
C ALA A 291 12.86 41.13 -53.17
N GLU A 292 12.68 42.36 -53.62
CA GLU A 292 13.67 43.26 -54.17
C GLU A 292 14.64 43.74 -53.08
N THR A 293 15.94 43.64 -53.38
CA THR A 293 17.11 44.32 -52.81
C THR A 293 17.46 44.13 -51.31
N PRO A 294 18.66 43.60 -50.99
CA PRO A 294 19.11 43.42 -49.61
C PRO A 294 19.50 44.75 -48.93
N PRO A 295 19.07 45.03 -47.70
CA PRO A 295 19.55 46.17 -46.94
C PRO A 295 20.94 45.91 -46.32
N PRO A 296 21.76 46.96 -46.18
CA PRO A 296 23.15 46.87 -45.74
C PRO A 296 23.29 46.50 -44.25
N ALA A 297 24.36 45.76 -43.94
CA ALA A 297 24.73 45.35 -42.60
C ALA A 297 25.09 46.55 -41.72
N ILE A 298 24.20 46.90 -40.78
CA ILE A 298 24.45 47.92 -39.77
C ILE A 298 24.87 47.22 -38.48
N ASN A 299 26.16 47.32 -38.18
CA ASN A 299 26.75 46.92 -36.91
C ASN A 299 26.41 47.99 -35.86
N VAL A 300 25.24 47.89 -35.24
CA VAL A 300 24.86 48.70 -34.08
C VAL A 300 24.87 47.79 -32.87
N SER A 301 25.87 47.92 -32.01
CA SER A 301 25.77 47.49 -30.61
C SER A 301 24.74 48.38 -29.91
N LYS A 302 23.46 48.13 -30.20
CA LYS A 302 22.35 48.89 -29.62
C LYS A 302 22.20 48.38 -28.19
N GLU A 303 22.42 49.28 -27.25
CA GLU A 303 22.21 49.05 -25.82
C GLU A 303 20.82 48.43 -25.62
N PHE A 304 20.78 47.20 -25.10
CA PHE A 304 19.54 46.44 -24.96
C PHE A 304 18.77 47.01 -23.77
N VAL A 305 17.67 47.69 -24.05
CA VAL A 305 16.77 48.20 -23.00
C VAL A 305 15.99 47.02 -22.43
N PRO A 306 15.98 46.79 -21.11
CA PRO A 306 15.23 45.70 -20.51
C PRO A 306 13.74 45.78 -20.84
N ILE A 307 13.16 44.65 -21.28
CA ILE A 307 11.74 44.55 -21.65
C ILE A 307 11.03 43.77 -20.55
N VAL A 308 9.93 44.33 -20.02
CA VAL A 308 9.08 43.64 -19.04
C VAL A 308 7.92 42.96 -19.76
N LYS A 309 7.70 41.70 -19.43
CA LYS A 309 6.61 40.84 -19.92
C LYS A 309 5.94 40.14 -18.74
N TYR A 310 4.77 39.58 -18.96
CA TYR A 310 3.99 38.91 -17.94
C TYR A 310 3.58 37.50 -18.37
N ALA A 311 3.51 36.57 -17.43
CA ALA A 311 3.08 35.20 -17.69
C ALA A 311 2.08 34.75 -16.62
N ARG A 312 1.08 33.96 -17.05
CA ARG A 312 0.05 33.43 -16.14
C ARG A 312 0.57 32.28 -15.29
N TYR A 313 1.33 31.37 -15.90
CA TYR A 313 1.96 30.24 -15.24
C TYR A 313 3.19 29.79 -16.04
N ALA A 314 4.01 28.92 -15.46
CA ALA A 314 5.03 28.20 -16.20
C ALA A 314 4.35 27.02 -16.92
N ASP A 315 4.02 27.23 -18.20
CA ASP A 315 3.27 26.31 -19.06
C ASP A 315 4.02 25.00 -19.31
N LYS A 316 5.34 25.06 -19.22
CA LYS A 316 6.24 23.91 -19.30
C LYS A 316 6.93 23.75 -17.96
N ILE A 317 7.14 22.50 -17.56
CA ILE A 317 7.66 22.05 -16.25
C ILE A 317 8.87 22.85 -15.73
N ASP A 318 9.60 23.50 -16.62
CA ASP A 318 10.88 24.16 -16.47
C ASP A 318 10.95 25.55 -17.15
N GLY A 319 9.84 26.21 -17.50
CA GLY A 319 9.92 27.53 -18.14
C GLY A 319 8.62 28.20 -18.59
N PHE A 320 8.79 29.27 -19.35
CA PHE A 320 7.73 30.09 -19.95
C PHE A 320 7.83 30.07 -21.48
N SER A 321 6.74 29.77 -22.19
CA SER A 321 6.70 29.92 -23.65
C SER A 321 6.73 31.39 -24.06
N ALA A 322 7.60 31.74 -25.02
CA ALA A 322 7.77 33.13 -25.47
C ALA A 322 6.51 33.71 -26.14
N GLU A 323 5.71 32.86 -26.78
CA GLU A 323 4.44 33.22 -27.44
C GLU A 323 3.31 33.55 -26.44
N GLU A 324 3.37 33.01 -25.22
CA GLU A 324 2.35 33.21 -24.18
C GLU A 324 2.66 34.41 -23.27
N LEU A 325 3.77 35.11 -23.52
CA LEU A 325 4.17 36.29 -22.77
C LEU A 325 3.32 37.50 -23.15
N LEU A 326 2.66 38.08 -22.15
CA LEU A 326 1.79 39.25 -22.29
C LEU A 326 2.58 40.55 -22.08
N ASP A 327 2.16 41.62 -22.77
CA ASP A 327 2.73 42.96 -22.60
C ASP A 327 2.19 43.72 -21.38
N LYS A 328 1.02 43.31 -20.88
CA LYS A 328 0.32 43.97 -19.78
C LYS A 328 0.05 42.98 -18.67
N ASP A 329 0.03 43.47 -17.45
CA ASP A 329 -0.43 42.70 -16.31
C ASP A 329 -1.96 42.55 -16.35
N ASP A 330 -2.42 41.37 -15.97
CA ASP A 330 -3.82 41.04 -15.75
C ASP A 330 -4.01 40.34 -14.39
N ASN A 331 -5.24 40.03 -14.02
CA ASN A 331 -5.57 39.37 -12.75
C ASN A 331 -5.09 37.91 -12.67
N GLU A 332 -4.58 37.34 -13.76
CA GLU A 332 -4.08 35.97 -13.86
C GLU A 332 -2.56 35.92 -14.09
N THR A 333 -1.89 37.04 -14.36
CA THR A 333 -0.44 37.12 -14.57
C THR A 333 0.35 37.00 -13.28
N ILE A 334 0.66 35.77 -12.89
CA ILE A 334 1.37 35.45 -11.65
C ILE A 334 2.83 35.90 -11.70
N PHE A 335 3.46 35.89 -12.89
CA PHE A 335 4.88 36.16 -13.03
C PHE A 335 5.15 37.43 -13.86
N GLU A 336 6.12 38.21 -13.42
CA GLU A 336 6.71 39.33 -14.14
C GLU A 336 8.11 38.91 -14.59
N ILE A 337 8.38 39.01 -15.90
CA ILE A 337 9.61 38.58 -16.56
C ILE A 337 10.31 39.82 -17.10
N THR A 338 11.54 40.07 -16.64
CA THR A 338 12.41 41.13 -17.15
C THR A 338 13.46 40.52 -18.07
N ILE A 339 13.32 40.76 -19.37
CA ILE A 339 14.29 40.32 -20.38
C ILE A 339 15.43 41.33 -20.37
N THR A 340 16.64 40.88 -20.01
CA THR A 340 17.84 41.74 -19.88
C THR A 340 18.76 41.65 -21.08
N SER A 341 18.67 40.55 -21.85
CA SER A 341 19.39 40.36 -23.10
C SER A 341 18.56 39.45 -24.03
N PRO A 342 18.93 39.33 -25.32
CA PRO A 342 18.24 38.42 -26.24
C PRO A 342 18.20 36.95 -25.80
N ALA A 343 19.12 36.52 -24.91
CA ALA A 343 19.22 35.13 -24.46
C ALA A 343 19.02 34.95 -22.94
N THR A 344 18.93 36.03 -22.17
CA THR A 344 18.84 35.97 -20.70
C THR A 344 17.79 36.93 -20.15
N GLY A 345 17.14 36.51 -19.07
CA GLY A 345 16.20 37.33 -18.32
C GLY A 345 16.14 36.92 -16.86
N ALA A 346 15.33 37.62 -16.10
CA ALA A 346 14.98 37.28 -14.73
C ALA A 346 13.46 37.28 -14.56
N PHE A 347 12.94 36.56 -13.58
CA PHE A 347 11.52 36.59 -13.27
C PHE A 347 11.25 36.70 -11.77
N ARG A 348 10.10 37.27 -11.44
CA ARG A 348 9.59 37.39 -10.07
C ARG A 348 8.09 37.17 -10.05
N VAL A 349 7.52 36.96 -8.86
CA VAL A 349 6.06 36.98 -8.71
C VAL A 349 5.57 38.42 -8.87
N SER A 350 4.50 38.61 -9.64
CA SER A 350 3.86 39.90 -9.90
C SER A 350 3.42 40.58 -8.60
N ASN A 351 3.50 41.90 -8.56
CA ASN A 351 3.02 42.72 -7.44
C ASN A 351 1.48 42.92 -7.46
N ASN A 352 0.79 42.44 -8.50
CA ASN A 352 -0.67 42.54 -8.60
C ASN A 352 -1.35 41.67 -7.53
N ARG A 353 -2.09 42.31 -6.62
CA ARG A 353 -2.75 41.65 -5.48
C ARG A 353 -3.78 40.60 -5.91
N GLN A 354 -4.47 40.81 -7.03
CA GLN A 354 -5.45 39.84 -7.53
C GLN A 354 -4.75 38.60 -8.09
N ALA A 355 -3.68 38.80 -8.88
CA ALA A 355 -2.86 37.69 -9.38
C ALA A 355 -2.21 36.88 -8.26
N GLN A 356 -1.71 37.54 -7.20
CA GLN A 356 -1.18 36.85 -6.02
C GLN A 356 -2.24 36.01 -5.31
N ARG A 357 -3.46 36.54 -5.11
CA ARG A 357 -4.58 35.77 -4.54
C ARG A 357 -4.95 34.56 -5.39
N TYR A 358 -4.99 34.75 -6.70
CA TYR A 358 -5.22 33.65 -7.64
C TYR A 358 -4.15 32.56 -7.50
N ALA A 359 -2.87 32.95 -7.45
CA ALA A 359 -1.77 32.02 -7.26
C ALA A 359 -1.83 31.27 -5.92
N LEU A 360 -2.25 31.95 -4.84
CA LEU A 360 -2.38 31.34 -3.51
C LEU A 360 -3.50 30.30 -3.43
N SER A 361 -4.52 30.38 -4.28
CA SER A 361 -5.59 29.36 -4.34
C SER A 361 -5.06 27.96 -4.68
N ASN A 362 -3.92 27.88 -5.38
CA ASN A 362 -3.23 26.63 -5.68
C ASN A 362 -1.71 26.82 -5.75
N ALA A 363 -1.12 27.26 -4.63
CA ALA A 363 0.30 27.59 -4.52
C ALA A 363 1.24 26.46 -5.01
N SER A 364 0.91 25.21 -4.71
CA SER A 364 1.70 24.05 -5.13
C SER A 364 1.78 23.90 -6.65
N PHE A 365 0.69 24.20 -7.35
CA PHE A 365 0.63 24.14 -8.81
C PHE A 365 1.46 25.26 -9.45
N PHE A 366 1.30 26.51 -8.99
CA PHE A 366 1.96 27.65 -9.61
C PHE A 366 3.43 27.81 -9.21
N PHE A 367 3.80 27.47 -7.98
CA PHE A 367 5.14 27.72 -7.42
C PHE A 367 6.04 26.48 -7.34
N GLY A 368 5.49 25.27 -7.49
CA GLY A 368 6.15 24.04 -7.07
C GLY A 368 7.57 23.83 -7.60
N LYS A 369 7.85 24.17 -8.86
CA LYS A 369 9.21 24.09 -9.45
C LYS A 369 9.79 25.44 -9.82
N THR A 370 8.95 26.47 -9.89
CA THR A 370 9.31 27.82 -10.34
C THR A 370 9.87 28.66 -9.20
N CYS A 371 9.46 28.40 -7.96
CA CYS A 371 9.87 29.16 -6.79
C CYS A 371 10.33 28.25 -5.64
N GLN A 372 11.24 28.77 -4.81
CA GLN A 372 11.63 28.21 -3.52
C GLN A 372 11.00 29.04 -2.40
N TYR A 373 10.37 28.37 -1.44
CA TYR A 373 9.78 28.97 -0.25
C TYR A 373 9.93 28.03 0.95
N GLU A 374 10.16 28.61 2.13
CA GLU A 374 10.44 27.84 3.36
C GLU A 374 9.17 27.56 4.19
N ALA A 375 8.16 28.42 4.08
CA ALA A 375 6.91 28.32 4.82
C ALA A 375 5.72 28.15 3.87
N PHE A 376 4.69 27.43 4.31
CA PHE A 376 3.43 27.32 3.57
C PHE A 376 2.64 28.64 3.66
N PRO A 377 1.89 29.01 2.60
CA PRO A 377 1.08 30.22 2.63
C PRO A 377 -0.02 30.13 3.69
N VAL A 378 -0.22 31.22 4.43
CA VAL A 378 -1.39 31.42 5.30
C VAL A 378 -2.48 32.12 4.48
N ALA A 379 -3.75 31.97 4.88
CA ALA A 379 -4.85 32.72 4.27
C ALA A 379 -4.52 34.24 4.23
N ASP A 380 -4.80 34.88 3.10
CA ASP A 380 -4.56 36.32 2.84
C ASP A 380 -3.09 36.80 2.86
N SER A 381 -2.12 35.87 2.81
CA SER A 381 -0.70 36.25 2.75
C SER A 381 -0.36 37.08 1.52
N VAL A 382 0.66 37.93 1.66
CA VAL A 382 1.28 38.67 0.55
C VAL A 382 2.49 37.92 0.05
N ILE A 383 2.59 37.69 -1.25
CA ILE A 383 3.79 37.06 -1.81
C ILE A 383 4.84 38.16 -2.05
N VAL A 384 6.00 37.99 -1.43
CA VAL A 384 7.17 38.86 -1.65
C VAL A 384 8.27 38.04 -2.28
N THR A 385 8.84 38.54 -3.39
CA THR A 385 10.01 37.93 -4.02
C THR A 385 11.27 38.49 -3.39
N ASP A 386 11.99 37.67 -2.62
CA ASP A 386 13.25 38.06 -1.99
C ASP A 386 14.42 38.02 -2.97
N LYS A 387 14.43 37.02 -3.88
CA LYS A 387 15.42 36.91 -4.95
C LYS A 387 14.73 36.53 -6.27
N PRO A 388 14.85 37.34 -7.33
CA PRO A 388 14.36 36.96 -8.66
C PRO A 388 15.01 35.66 -9.15
N GLY A 389 14.25 34.86 -9.90
CA GLY A 389 14.77 33.70 -10.60
C GLY A 389 15.46 34.09 -11.90
N GLU A 390 16.24 33.18 -12.48
CA GLU A 390 17.02 33.41 -13.70
C GLU A 390 16.46 32.59 -14.87
N LEU A 391 16.40 33.23 -16.04
CA LEU A 391 15.90 32.65 -17.28
C LEU A 391 16.97 32.63 -18.37
N VAL A 392 16.96 31.57 -19.17
CA VAL A 392 17.75 31.42 -20.39
C VAL A 392 16.83 31.04 -21.54
N LEU A 393 16.90 31.78 -22.65
CA LEU A 393 16.14 31.45 -23.85
C LEU A 393 16.76 30.25 -24.56
N SER A 394 15.96 29.22 -24.82
CA SER A 394 16.34 28.03 -25.59
C SER A 394 15.25 27.69 -26.59
N GLY A 395 15.46 28.07 -27.86
CA GLY A 395 14.40 28.09 -28.86
C GLY A 395 13.36 29.15 -28.52
N ASP A 396 12.07 28.81 -28.60
CA ASP A 396 10.95 29.73 -28.30
C ASP A 396 10.50 29.66 -26.82
N LYS A 397 11.41 29.31 -25.92
CA LYS A 397 11.12 29.05 -24.52
C LYS A 397 12.15 29.64 -23.58
N TRP A 398 11.68 30.37 -22.58
CA TRP A 398 12.46 30.87 -21.46
C TRP A 398 12.55 29.79 -20.37
N MET A 399 13.68 29.10 -20.29
CA MET A 399 13.90 28.05 -19.30
C MET A 399 14.37 28.63 -17.96
N ILE A 400 13.82 28.15 -16.86
CA ILE A 400 14.20 28.51 -15.49
C ILE A 400 15.51 27.81 -15.14
N ARG A 401 16.58 28.59 -15.07
CA ARG A 401 17.89 28.11 -14.62
C ARG A 401 18.00 28.09 -13.11
N HIS A 402 17.48 29.15 -12.47
CA HIS A 402 17.40 29.26 -11.03
C HIS A 402 15.98 29.70 -10.62
N PRO A 403 15.30 28.96 -9.73
CA PRO A 403 13.97 29.34 -9.26
C PRO A 403 14.04 30.62 -8.43
N ALA A 404 12.96 31.40 -8.45
CA ALA A 404 12.84 32.60 -7.62
C ALA A 404 12.70 32.21 -6.14
N LYS A 405 13.28 32.99 -5.22
CA LYS A 405 13.04 32.81 -3.78
C LYS A 405 11.93 33.74 -3.33
N ILE A 406 10.88 33.18 -2.74
CA ILE A 406 9.70 33.92 -2.27
C ILE A 406 9.42 33.62 -0.80
N ARG A 407 8.75 34.57 -0.16
CA ARG A 407 8.18 34.43 1.19
C ARG A 407 6.73 34.90 1.21
N PHE A 408 6.00 34.43 2.20
CA PHE A 408 4.61 34.80 2.47
C PHE A 408 4.58 35.68 3.72
N ASN A 409 4.07 36.91 3.60
CA ASN A 409 3.94 37.88 4.69
C ASN A 409 2.49 38.07 5.14
#